data_AF-A0A2V9ZX02-F1
#
_entry.id   AF-A0A2V9ZX02-F1
#
_cell.length_a   1.000
_cell.length_b   1.000
_cell.length_c   1.000
_cell.angle_alpha   90.00
_cell.angle_beta   90.00
_cell.angle_gamma   90.00
#
_symmetry.space_group_name_H-M   'P 1'
#
loop_
_entity.id
_entity.type
_entity.pdbx_description
1 polymer ?
#
loop_
_entity_poly.entity_id
_entity_poly.type
_entity_poly.pdbx_seq_one_letter_code
_entity_poly.pdbx_strand_id
1 'polypeptide(L)'
;MGILAYMVAPGFLIAGLVLVVVGVWLDRRRRRKQVAGEAPTYLRIDFNDPAQRGAFAFFLSFTVVFIGLSVVGSYRAYEFTDSVQFCGQLCHSVMNPEFTAYQLSPHARVACVDCHVGAGATWYVKSKLSGARQVVATVFNTYPRPIPTPVHNLRPAQDTCEECHWPK
;
A
#
# COMPACT_ATOMS: atom_id res chain seq x y z
N MET A 1 6.46 -13.14 9.85
CA MET A 1 7.00 -11.83 10.28
C MET A 1 6.84 -10.69 9.25
N GLY A 2 6.19 -10.89 8.08
CA GLY A 2 6.13 -9.86 7.02
C GLY A 2 4.93 -8.89 7.09
N ILE A 3 3.71 -9.39 7.26
CA ILE A 3 2.49 -8.55 7.17
C ILE A 3 2.44 -7.50 8.29
N LEU A 4 2.70 -7.90 9.53
CA LEU A 4 2.64 -6.99 10.69
C LEU A 4 3.71 -5.90 10.61
N ALA A 5 4.94 -6.23 10.19
CA ALA A 5 6.01 -5.24 10.10
C ALA A 5 5.82 -4.26 8.93
N TYR A 6 5.34 -4.72 7.77
CA TYR A 6 5.33 -3.89 6.56
C TYR A 6 3.98 -3.23 6.24
N MET A 7 2.85 -3.72 6.80
CA MET A 7 1.53 -3.08 6.61
C MET A 7 1.05 -2.30 7.83
N VAL A 8 1.48 -2.65 9.06
CA VAL A 8 1.05 -1.94 10.29
C VAL A 8 2.00 -0.80 10.65
N ALA A 9 3.32 -0.94 10.44
CA ALA A 9 4.29 0.12 10.72
C ALA A 9 4.03 1.43 9.93
N PRO A 10 3.60 1.40 8.64
CA PRO A 10 3.17 2.61 7.95
C PRO A 10 1.97 3.29 8.60
N GLY A 11 1.06 2.52 9.22
CA GLY A 11 -0.07 3.06 9.98
C GLY A 11 0.38 3.91 11.17
N PHE A 12 1.39 3.44 11.92
CA PHE A 12 1.99 4.22 13.02
C PHE A 12 2.73 5.46 12.54
N LEU A 13 3.40 5.37 11.38
CA LEU A 13 4.05 6.50 10.74
C LEU A 13 3.05 7.57 10.30
N ILE A 14 1.92 7.18 9.67
CA ILE A 14 0.83 8.09 9.30
C ILE A 14 0.20 8.71 10.55
N ALA A 15 -0.04 7.91 11.60
CA ALA A 15 -0.54 8.40 12.88
C ALA A 15 0.42 9.44 13.50
N GLY A 16 1.73 9.21 13.41
CA GLY A 16 2.75 10.19 13.81
C GLY A 16 2.66 11.50 13.03
N LEU A 17 2.49 11.43 11.70
CA LEU A 17 2.30 12.62 10.86
C LEU A 17 1.03 13.40 11.25
N VAL A 18 -0.08 12.70 11.49
CA VAL A 18 -1.34 13.30 11.95
C VAL A 18 -1.16 13.97 13.31
N LEU A 19 -0.47 13.32 14.25
CA LEU A 19 -0.18 13.90 15.57
C LEU A 19 0.65 15.18 15.47
N VAL A 20 1.61 15.27 14.54
CA VAL A 20 2.38 16.50 14.29
C VAL A 20 1.45 17.62 13.79
N VAL A 21 0.60 17.35 12.80
CA VAL A 21 -0.34 18.35 12.26
C VAL A 21 -1.34 18.81 13.33
N VAL A 22 -1.91 17.87 14.08
CA VAL A 22 -2.83 18.16 15.19
C VAL A 22 -2.13 18.96 16.29
N GLY A 23 -0.89 18.60 16.64
CA GLY A 23 -0.08 19.33 17.61
C GLY A 23 0.14 20.79 17.19
N VAL A 24 0.53 21.03 15.94
CA VAL A 24 0.70 22.39 15.39
C VAL A 24 -0.62 23.16 15.38
N TRP A 25 -1.73 22.51 15.04
CA TRP A 25 -3.06 23.14 15.03
C TRP A 25 -3.54 23.51 16.44
N LEU A 26 -3.37 22.61 17.41
CA LEU A 26 -3.74 22.85 18.81
C LEU A 26 -2.86 23.94 19.45
N ASP A 27 -1.55 23.94 19.17
CA ASP A 27 -0.63 24.98 19.65
C ASP A 27 -1.01 26.36 19.09
N ARG A 28 -1.30 26.43 17.78
CA ARG A 28 -1.84 27.66 17.16
C ARG A 28 -3.15 28.11 17.79
N ARG A 29 -4.07 27.19 18.08
CA ARG A 29 -5.36 27.49 18.70
C ARG A 29 -5.21 27.97 20.15
N ARG A 30 -4.26 27.41 20.91
CA ARG A 30 -3.91 27.87 22.27
C ARG A 30 -3.30 29.27 22.24
N ARG A 31 -2.30 29.50 21.39
CA ARG A 31 -1.64 30.81 21.25
C ARG A 31 -2.60 31.92 20.82
N ARG A 32 -3.53 31.63 19.89
CA ARG A 32 -4.60 32.59 19.51
C ARG A 32 -5.57 32.93 20.64
N LYS A 33 -5.78 32.04 21.61
CA LYS A 33 -6.63 32.31 22.78
C LYS A 33 -5.89 33.07 23.89
N GLN A 34 -4.57 32.95 23.96
CA GLN A 34 -3.74 33.59 25.01
C GLN A 34 -3.24 34.99 24.63
N VAL A 35 -3.15 35.31 23.34
CA VAL A 35 -2.65 36.60 22.86
C VAL A 35 -3.82 37.50 22.44
N ALA A 36 -4.28 38.33 23.38
CA ALA A 36 -5.21 39.44 23.11
C ALA A 36 -4.44 40.60 22.45
N GLY A 37 -4.14 40.48 21.16
CA GLY A 37 -3.46 41.51 20.38
C GLY A 37 -2.40 40.94 19.43
N GLU A 38 -2.71 40.97 18.13
CA GLU A 38 -1.79 40.66 17.03
C GLU A 38 -1.08 39.29 17.11
N ALA A 39 -1.87 38.21 17.07
CA ALA A 39 -1.30 36.93 16.65
C ALA A 39 -0.78 37.10 15.21
N PRO A 40 0.52 36.83 14.94
CA PRO A 40 1.10 37.06 13.62
C PRO A 40 0.32 36.31 12.55
N THR A 41 -0.11 37.03 11.51
CA THR A 41 -0.95 36.53 10.41
C THR A 41 -0.21 35.49 9.55
N TYR A 42 1.13 35.49 9.59
CA TYR A 42 2.01 34.71 8.73
C TYR A 42 2.97 33.83 9.55
N LEU A 43 3.43 32.73 8.95
CA LEU A 43 4.41 31.82 9.55
C LEU A 43 5.77 32.54 9.69
N ARG A 44 6.15 32.92 10.92
CA ARG A 44 7.50 33.41 11.22
C ARG A 44 8.43 32.22 11.48
N ILE A 45 9.26 31.91 10.49
CA ILE A 45 10.38 30.97 10.63
C ILE A 45 11.61 31.80 11.01
N ASP A 46 11.92 31.83 12.29
CA ASP A 46 13.13 32.43 12.84
C ASP A 46 14.09 31.30 13.24
N PHE A 47 15.04 31.03 12.35
CA PHE A 47 16.10 30.06 12.61
C PHE A 47 17.09 30.53 13.68
N ASN A 48 16.90 31.65 14.37
CA ASN A 48 17.72 32.05 15.50
C ASN A 48 17.13 31.61 16.85
N ASP A 49 15.86 31.24 16.90
CA ASP A 49 15.21 30.67 18.08
C ASP A 49 15.61 29.19 18.26
N PRO A 50 16.26 28.80 19.38
CA PRO A 50 16.66 27.42 19.64
C PRO A 50 15.47 26.44 19.68
N ALA A 51 14.26 26.90 20.08
CA ALA A 51 13.06 26.07 20.07
C ALA A 51 12.60 25.77 18.63
N GLN A 52 12.67 26.76 17.73
CA GLN A 52 12.34 26.56 16.31
C GLN A 52 13.39 25.72 15.58
N ARG A 53 14.68 25.89 15.90
CA ARG A 53 15.76 25.03 15.39
C ARG A 53 15.56 23.56 15.74
N GLY A 54 15.28 23.26 17.01
CA GLY A 54 15.03 21.89 17.48
C GLY A 54 13.80 21.27 16.81
N ALA A 55 12.71 22.02 16.72
CA ALA A 55 11.48 21.56 16.05
C ALA A 55 11.70 21.29 14.55
N PHE A 56 12.45 22.16 13.86
CA PHE A 56 12.78 21.98 12.44
C PHE A 56 13.70 20.77 12.22
N ALA A 57 14.73 20.59 13.04
CA ALA A 57 15.63 19.44 12.97
C ALA A 57 14.89 18.11 13.25
N PHE A 58 14.00 18.10 14.24
CA PHE A 58 13.14 16.95 14.52
C PHE A 58 12.21 16.65 13.34
N PHE A 59 11.51 17.64 12.79
CA PHE A 59 10.61 17.46 11.66
C PHE A 59 11.34 16.93 10.41
N LEU A 60 12.52 17.48 10.12
CA LEU A 60 13.34 17.06 8.98
C LEU A 60 13.84 15.62 9.16
N SER A 61 14.40 15.29 10.33
CA SER A 61 14.89 13.94 10.62
C SER A 61 13.76 12.91 10.60
N PHE A 62 12.60 13.23 11.20
CA PHE A 62 11.41 12.40 11.14
C PHE A 62 10.95 12.18 9.71
N THR A 63 10.92 13.22 8.88
CA THR A 63 10.49 13.13 7.47
C THR A 63 11.42 12.23 6.66
N VAL A 64 12.74 12.36 6.84
CA VAL A 64 13.72 11.49 6.16
C VAL A 64 13.53 10.03 6.57
N VAL A 65 13.41 9.75 7.88
CA VAL A 65 13.18 8.40 8.38
C VAL A 65 11.84 7.85 7.91
N PHE A 66 10.78 8.65 7.96
CA PHE A 66 9.45 8.31 7.48
C PHE A 66 9.51 7.89 6.00
N ILE A 67 10.09 8.72 5.14
CA ILE A 67 10.20 8.42 3.70
C ILE A 67 11.01 7.14 3.48
N GLY A 68 12.16 6.98 4.15
CA GLY A 68 12.99 5.79 4.03
C GLY A 68 12.25 4.51 4.43
N LEU A 69 11.56 4.52 5.57
CA LEU A 69 10.75 3.39 6.03
C LEU A 69 9.54 3.13 5.12
N SER A 70 8.88 4.18 4.62
CA SER A 70 7.77 4.05 3.69
C SER A 70 8.20 3.40 2.38
N VAL A 71 9.33 3.79 1.79
CA VAL A 71 9.83 3.18 0.55
C VAL A 71 10.11 1.70 0.74
N VAL A 72 10.83 1.33 1.80
CA VAL A 72 11.15 -0.08 2.09
C VAL A 72 9.89 -0.87 2.40
N GLY A 73 8.97 -0.30 3.19
CA GLY A 73 7.71 -0.94 3.55
C GLY A 73 6.81 -1.17 2.34
N SER A 74 6.64 -0.17 1.47
CA SER A 74 5.87 -0.27 0.24
C SER A 74 6.45 -1.30 -0.72
N TYR A 75 7.78 -1.35 -0.87
CA TYR A 75 8.44 -2.35 -1.72
C TYR A 75 8.21 -3.78 -1.23
N ARG A 76 8.34 -4.02 0.08
CA ARG A 76 8.08 -5.35 0.66
C ARG A 76 6.60 -5.73 0.61
N ALA A 77 5.70 -4.78 0.82
CA ALA A 77 4.27 -5.00 0.65
C ALA A 77 3.93 -5.34 -0.80
N TYR A 78 4.56 -4.66 -1.76
CA TYR A 78 4.46 -4.97 -3.18
C TYR A 78 4.86 -6.42 -3.47
N GLU A 79 6.11 -6.82 -3.14
CA GLU A 79 6.60 -8.19 -3.37
C GLU A 79 5.70 -9.24 -2.71
N PHE A 80 5.25 -8.96 -1.49
CA PHE A 80 4.39 -9.88 -0.77
C PHE A 80 3.03 -10.04 -1.45
N THR A 81 2.37 -8.94 -1.81
CA THR A 81 1.05 -8.98 -2.45
C THR A 81 1.06 -9.50 -3.89
N ASP A 82 2.25 -9.67 -4.48
CA ASP A 82 2.47 -10.29 -5.79
C ASP A 82 2.95 -11.75 -5.69
N SER A 83 3.12 -12.25 -4.47
CA SER A 83 3.57 -13.62 -4.25
C SER A 83 2.44 -14.64 -4.42
N VAL A 84 2.83 -15.86 -4.84
CA VAL A 84 1.93 -17.03 -4.88
C VAL A 84 1.32 -17.33 -3.51
N GLN A 85 2.07 -17.10 -2.43
CA GLN A 85 1.59 -17.27 -1.06
C GLN A 85 0.40 -16.34 -0.77
N PHE A 86 0.51 -15.07 -1.15
CA PHE A 86 -0.59 -14.11 -0.94
C PHE A 86 -1.82 -14.50 -1.76
N CYS A 87 -1.65 -14.75 -3.05
CA CYS A 87 -2.78 -15.06 -3.94
C CYS A 87 -3.45 -16.41 -3.61
N GLY A 88 -2.67 -17.45 -3.33
CA GLY A 88 -3.19 -18.82 -3.20
C GLY A 88 -3.51 -19.26 -1.77
N GLN A 89 -2.79 -18.74 -0.76
CA GLN A 89 -2.85 -19.29 0.60
C GLN A 89 -3.49 -18.35 1.61
N LEU A 90 -3.47 -17.03 1.40
CA LEU A 90 -3.99 -16.08 2.38
C LEU A 90 -5.51 -16.22 2.56
N CYS A 91 -6.25 -16.21 1.45
CA CYS A 91 -7.70 -16.42 1.42
C CYS A 91 -8.02 -17.90 1.13
N HIS A 92 -7.43 -18.82 1.90
CA HIS A 92 -7.46 -20.25 1.61
C HIS A 92 -8.88 -20.80 1.34
N SER A 93 -9.93 -20.30 2.01
CA SER A 93 -11.29 -20.85 1.87
C SER A 93 -11.90 -20.56 0.49
N VAL A 94 -11.57 -19.42 -0.09
CA VAL A 94 -12.07 -18.95 -1.39
C VAL A 94 -11.12 -19.39 -2.51
N MET A 95 -9.82 -19.34 -2.25
CA MET A 95 -8.77 -19.59 -3.24
C MET A 95 -8.29 -21.04 -3.32
N ASN A 96 -8.73 -21.95 -2.44
CA ASN A 96 -8.29 -23.35 -2.44
C ASN A 96 -8.38 -24.03 -3.82
N PRO A 97 -9.52 -23.95 -4.56
CA PRO A 97 -9.64 -24.62 -5.85
C PRO A 97 -8.62 -24.12 -6.88
N GLU A 98 -8.47 -22.79 -6.97
CA GLU A 98 -7.54 -22.14 -7.90
C GLU A 98 -6.08 -22.44 -7.53
N PHE A 99 -5.75 -22.44 -6.22
CA PHE A 99 -4.41 -22.75 -5.77
C PHE A 99 -4.03 -24.22 -6.02
N THR A 100 -4.97 -25.15 -5.83
CA THR A 100 -4.77 -26.56 -6.18
C THR A 100 -4.59 -26.74 -7.69
N ALA A 101 -5.41 -26.07 -8.53
CA ALA A 101 -5.26 -26.10 -9.98
C ALA A 101 -3.89 -25.57 -10.43
N TYR A 102 -3.44 -24.45 -9.85
CA TYR A 102 -2.11 -23.89 -10.06
C TYR A 102 -1.00 -24.92 -9.75
N GLN A 103 -1.06 -25.57 -8.60
CA GLN A 103 -0.05 -26.56 -8.16
C GLN A 103 0.03 -27.78 -9.08
N LEU A 104 -1.10 -28.18 -9.67
CA LEU A 104 -1.18 -29.32 -10.59
C LEU A 104 -0.90 -28.92 -12.06
N SER A 105 -0.70 -27.64 -12.34
CA SER A 105 -0.48 -27.13 -13.70
C SER A 105 1.01 -27.18 -14.10
N PRO A 106 1.30 -27.12 -15.42
CA PRO A 106 2.66 -26.91 -15.92
C PRO A 106 3.32 -25.60 -15.44
N HIS A 107 2.52 -24.65 -14.94
CA HIS A 107 2.96 -23.32 -14.49
C HIS A 107 3.11 -23.22 -12.97
N ALA A 108 3.14 -24.33 -12.22
CA ALA A 108 3.22 -24.36 -10.75
C ALA A 108 4.46 -23.68 -10.13
N ARG A 109 5.39 -23.19 -10.96
CA ARG A 109 6.61 -22.46 -10.56
C ARG A 109 6.69 -21.04 -11.12
N VAL A 110 5.63 -20.56 -11.79
CA VAL A 110 5.52 -19.21 -12.34
C VAL A 110 4.66 -18.37 -11.40
N ALA A 111 5.00 -17.11 -11.16
CA ALA A 111 4.23 -16.31 -10.22
C ALA A 111 2.82 -16.04 -10.77
N CYS A 112 1.81 -15.99 -9.89
CA CYS A 112 0.43 -15.71 -10.32
C CYS A 112 0.34 -14.38 -11.09
N VAL A 113 1.16 -13.40 -10.70
CA VAL A 113 1.15 -12.04 -11.26
C VAL A 113 1.69 -11.94 -12.68
N ASP A 114 2.54 -12.88 -13.08
CA ASP A 114 3.13 -12.92 -14.43
C ASP A 114 2.00 -13.09 -15.48
N CYS A 115 0.97 -13.87 -15.13
CA CYS A 115 -0.22 -14.00 -15.96
C CYS A 115 -1.33 -12.99 -15.59
N HIS A 116 -1.64 -12.83 -14.30
CA HIS A 116 -2.89 -12.19 -13.87
C HIS A 116 -2.82 -10.67 -13.59
N VAL A 117 -1.64 -10.10 -13.32
CA VAL A 117 -1.50 -8.67 -13.04
C VAL A 117 -1.04 -7.95 -14.30
N GLY A 118 0.07 -8.40 -14.87
CA GLY A 118 0.69 -7.82 -16.06
C GLY A 118 1.70 -6.72 -15.80
N ALA A 119 2.57 -6.56 -16.79
CA ALA A 119 3.65 -5.60 -16.74
C ALA A 119 3.13 -4.15 -16.84
N GLY A 120 3.84 -3.24 -16.16
CA GLY A 120 3.60 -1.81 -16.23
C GLY A 120 2.65 -1.25 -15.17
N ALA A 121 2.79 0.06 -14.94
CA ALA A 121 2.11 0.75 -13.84
C ALA A 121 0.58 0.76 -13.96
N THR A 122 0.04 0.85 -15.17
CA THR A 122 -1.42 0.89 -15.39
C THR A 122 -2.08 -0.42 -14.96
N TRP A 123 -1.49 -1.55 -15.35
CA TRP A 123 -1.97 -2.88 -15.02
C TRP A 123 -1.81 -3.19 -13.54
N TYR A 124 -0.69 -2.77 -12.95
CA TYR A 124 -0.50 -2.79 -11.51
C TYR A 124 -1.62 -2.06 -10.75
N VAL A 125 -1.91 -0.80 -11.08
CA VAL A 125 -2.98 -0.04 -10.39
C VAL A 125 -4.35 -0.70 -10.57
N LYS A 126 -4.67 -1.15 -11.79
CA LYS A 126 -5.93 -1.83 -12.08
C LYS A 126 -6.09 -3.12 -11.27
N SER A 127 -5.04 -3.93 -11.19
CA SER A 127 -5.06 -5.20 -10.44
C SER A 127 -5.26 -4.95 -8.95
N LYS A 128 -4.55 -3.98 -8.36
CA LYS A 128 -4.67 -3.65 -6.93
C LYS A 128 -6.03 -3.07 -6.56
N LEU A 129 -6.62 -2.21 -7.40
CA LEU A 129 -7.98 -1.70 -7.19
C LEU A 129 -9.04 -2.81 -7.27
N SER A 130 -8.87 -3.75 -8.21
CA SER A 130 -9.75 -4.92 -8.31
C SER A 130 -9.58 -5.85 -7.10
N GLY A 131 -8.34 -6.13 -6.71
CA GLY A 131 -8.00 -6.94 -5.54
C GLY A 131 -8.54 -6.33 -4.24
N ALA A 132 -8.47 -5.01 -4.07
CA ALA A 132 -9.06 -4.33 -2.92
C ALA A 132 -10.58 -4.58 -2.82
N ARG A 133 -11.30 -4.53 -3.94
CA ARG A 133 -12.73 -4.88 -3.99
C ARG A 133 -12.97 -6.35 -3.62
N GLN A 134 -12.11 -7.26 -4.05
CA GLN A 134 -12.21 -8.68 -3.70
C GLN A 134 -11.96 -8.90 -2.20
N VAL A 135 -10.94 -8.28 -1.62
CA VAL A 135 -10.67 -8.34 -0.18
C VAL A 135 -11.89 -7.87 0.62
N VAL A 136 -12.49 -6.73 0.23
CA VAL A 136 -13.73 -6.24 0.84
C VAL A 136 -14.84 -7.27 0.71
N ALA A 137 -15.08 -7.81 -0.48
CA ALA A 137 -16.12 -8.82 -0.70
C ALA A 137 -15.89 -10.10 0.13
N THR A 138 -14.64 -10.55 0.28
CA THR A 138 -14.28 -11.71 1.11
C THR A 138 -14.49 -11.42 2.59
N VAL A 139 -14.08 -10.24 3.08
CA VAL A 139 -14.26 -9.84 4.49
C VAL A 139 -15.74 -9.75 4.85
N PHE A 140 -16.57 -9.20 3.98
CA PHE A 140 -18.02 -9.07 4.21
C PHE A 140 -18.84 -10.28 3.70
N ASN A 141 -18.19 -11.31 3.16
CA ASN A 141 -18.82 -12.49 2.57
C ASN A 141 -19.93 -12.16 1.54
N THR A 142 -19.71 -11.14 0.71
CA THR A 142 -20.65 -10.65 -0.31
C THR A 142 -20.31 -11.11 -1.73
N TYR A 143 -19.40 -12.06 -1.88
CA TYR A 143 -19.00 -12.61 -3.18
C TYR A 143 -20.01 -13.66 -3.68
N PRO A 144 -20.22 -13.75 -5.01
CA PRO A 144 -21.15 -14.71 -5.60
C PRO A 144 -20.68 -16.16 -5.43
N ARG A 145 -21.64 -17.08 -5.36
CA ARG A 145 -21.40 -18.53 -5.30
C ARG A 145 -22.31 -19.21 -6.35
N PRO A 146 -21.76 -19.95 -7.33
CA PRO A 146 -20.33 -20.18 -7.58
C PRO A 146 -19.60 -18.91 -8.02
N ILE A 147 -18.28 -18.87 -7.82
CA ILE A 147 -17.42 -17.76 -8.27
C ILE A 147 -17.34 -17.85 -9.80
N PRO A 148 -17.77 -16.82 -10.55
CA PRO A 148 -17.75 -16.87 -12.01
C PRO A 148 -16.31 -16.80 -12.52
N THR A 149 -16.02 -17.55 -13.57
CA THR A 149 -14.74 -17.44 -14.27
C THR A 149 -14.68 -16.08 -14.98
N PRO A 150 -13.57 -15.33 -14.87
CA PRO A 150 -13.48 -13.99 -15.41
C PRO A 150 -13.18 -14.03 -16.92
N VAL A 151 -14.01 -14.69 -17.72
CA VAL A 151 -13.76 -14.93 -19.17
C VAL A 151 -13.87 -13.68 -20.04
N HIS A 152 -14.34 -12.55 -19.50
CA HIS A 152 -14.60 -11.32 -20.26
C HIS A 152 -13.45 -10.31 -20.21
N ASN A 153 -12.45 -10.53 -19.36
CA ASN A 153 -11.32 -9.61 -19.15
C ASN A 153 -9.96 -10.31 -19.20
N LEU A 154 -9.85 -11.39 -19.99
CA LEU A 154 -8.55 -12.04 -20.20
C LEU A 154 -7.60 -11.07 -20.89
N ARG A 155 -6.35 -11.06 -20.42
CA ARG A 155 -5.29 -10.32 -21.08
C ARG A 155 -4.97 -11.00 -22.43
N PRO A 156 -4.52 -10.22 -23.43
CA PRO A 156 -4.07 -10.78 -24.70
C PRO A 156 -2.98 -11.85 -24.48
N ALA A 157 -2.99 -12.90 -25.31
CA ALA A 157 -1.98 -13.96 -25.26
C ALA A 157 -0.57 -13.42 -25.49
N GLN A 158 -0.44 -12.34 -26.29
CA GLN A 158 0.82 -11.65 -26.54
C GLN A 158 1.47 -11.13 -25.25
N ASP A 159 0.67 -10.59 -24.34
CA ASP A 159 1.13 -9.93 -23.11
C ASP A 159 1.16 -10.89 -21.90
N THR A 160 1.00 -12.19 -22.13
CA THR A 160 0.91 -13.22 -21.07
C THR A 160 1.64 -14.49 -21.45
N CYS A 161 1.18 -15.17 -22.49
CA CYS A 161 1.71 -16.46 -22.91
C CYS A 161 2.99 -16.28 -23.75
N GLU A 162 2.97 -15.36 -24.71
CA GLU A 162 4.04 -15.21 -25.69
C GLU A 162 5.32 -14.59 -25.11
N GLU A 163 5.27 -14.00 -23.90
CA GLU A 163 6.47 -13.56 -23.18
C GLU A 163 7.42 -14.74 -22.86
N CYS A 164 6.88 -15.95 -22.70
CA CYS A 164 7.64 -17.18 -22.42
C CYS A 164 7.50 -18.23 -23.54
N HIS A 165 6.37 -18.26 -24.23
CA HIS A 165 6.05 -19.21 -25.31
C HIS A 165 5.98 -18.49 -26.65
N TRP A 166 7.10 -17.91 -27.08
CA TRP A 166 7.14 -17.20 -28.35
C TRP A 166 7.05 -18.19 -29.52
N PRO A 167 6.03 -18.08 -30.40
CA PRO A 167 5.76 -19.09 -31.43
C PRO A 167 6.64 -18.98 -32.69
N LYS A 168 7.66 -18.10 -32.69
CA LYS A 168 8.58 -17.89 -33.81
C LYS A 168 10.05 -18.07 -33.45
#